data_AF-A0A7C0ULH9-F1
#
_entry.id   AF-A0A7C0ULH9-F1
#
_cell.length_a   1.000
_cell.length_b   1.000
_cell.length_c   1.000
_cell.angle_alpha   90.00
_cell.angle_beta   90.00
_cell.angle_gamma   90.00
#
_symmetry.space_group_name_H-M   'P 1'
#
loop_
_entity.id
_entity.type
_entity.pdbx_description
1 polymer ?
#
loop_
_entity_poly.entity_id
_entity_poly.type
_entity_poly.pdbx_seq_one_letter_code
_entity_poly.pdbx_strand_id
1 'polypeptide(L)'
;MAGIFLLSTQDEISPVEAADQSLFGYAWSSNIGWLKFRGMTQDGFTYGVSLDDVTGELSGYAWSSNIGWINFSPTGPYPENPQQGAKLENDKVVGWARAITGEEPFSGGWDGWIKMSGTASDSSDYGVSFADCNFTGYAWGSDIIGWISFSGPTYGVSLSSCVVTKDQPNCSFSASPDTITSPQNSSTLYWSCEADPLVESCYISEGVGEVAPAGGNQTVTVNETTLFILTCQTSEGALSILPATVQFISQPRIIEVIPR
;
A
#
# COMPACT_ATOMS: atom_id res chain seq x y z
N MET A 1 11.95 -53.20 14.70
CA MET A 1 11.65 -52.10 15.63
C MET A 1 11.83 -50.81 14.85
N ALA A 2 10.77 -50.01 14.80
CA ALA A 2 10.57 -48.92 13.86
C ALA A 2 11.50 -47.71 14.10
N GLY A 3 11.66 -46.88 13.07
CA GLY A 3 12.30 -45.57 13.16
C GLY A 3 12.34 -44.85 11.82
N ILE A 4 11.16 -44.59 11.23
CA ILE A 4 11.02 -43.64 10.12
C ILE A 4 11.19 -42.25 10.73
N PHE A 5 12.31 -41.59 10.45
CA PHE A 5 12.49 -40.17 10.70
C PHE A 5 11.86 -39.40 9.54
N LEU A 6 10.65 -38.89 9.75
CA LEU A 6 10.07 -37.87 8.89
C LEU A 6 10.83 -36.57 9.16
N LEU A 7 11.63 -36.13 8.18
CA LEU A 7 12.10 -34.76 8.12
C LEU A 7 10.87 -33.89 7.87
N SER A 8 10.36 -33.31 8.96
CA SER A 8 9.39 -32.23 8.93
C SER A 8 9.91 -31.16 7.99
N THR A 9 9.14 -30.82 6.96
CA THR A 9 9.29 -29.57 6.24
C THR A 9 9.34 -28.47 7.28
N GLN A 10 10.47 -27.77 7.39
CA GLN A 10 10.46 -26.45 7.99
C GLN A 10 9.40 -25.67 7.23
N ASP A 11 8.38 -25.21 7.95
CA ASP A 11 7.65 -24.02 7.55
C ASP A 11 8.73 -22.97 7.27
N GLU A 12 9.04 -22.79 5.99
CA GLU A 12 9.49 -21.50 5.49
C GLU A 12 8.31 -20.58 5.76
N ILE A 13 8.27 -20.04 6.98
CA ILE A 13 7.46 -18.90 7.32
C ILE A 13 7.95 -17.85 6.33
N SER A 14 7.19 -17.65 5.25
CA SER A 14 7.34 -16.46 4.43
C SER A 14 7.51 -15.30 5.39
N PRO A 15 8.48 -14.38 5.19
CA PRO A 15 8.45 -13.13 5.92
C PRO A 15 7.02 -12.63 5.76
N VAL A 16 6.29 -12.51 6.88
CA VAL A 16 5.08 -11.70 6.88
C VAL A 16 5.59 -10.41 6.28
N GLU A 17 5.20 -10.11 5.03
CA GLU A 17 5.51 -8.83 4.39
C GLU A 17 5.30 -7.81 5.48
N ALA A 18 6.36 -7.08 5.85
CA ALA A 18 6.26 -6.06 6.88
C ALA A 18 5.01 -5.28 6.53
N ALA A 19 3.98 -5.38 7.37
CA ALA A 19 2.66 -4.91 7.00
C ALA A 19 2.86 -3.47 6.54
N ASP A 20 2.36 -3.09 5.36
CA ASP A 20 2.60 -1.75 4.84
C ASP A 20 2.01 -0.76 5.85
N GLN A 21 2.85 -0.12 6.66
CA GLN A 21 2.41 0.81 7.70
C GLN A 21 2.33 2.24 7.15
N SER A 22 2.15 2.36 5.84
CA SER A 22 1.91 3.63 5.18
C SER A 22 0.49 4.13 5.49
N LEU A 23 0.37 5.44 5.62
CA LEU A 23 -0.90 6.13 5.74
C LEU A 23 -1.37 6.50 4.33
N PHE A 24 -2.67 6.40 4.09
CA PHE A 24 -3.29 6.85 2.85
C PHE A 24 -4.51 7.73 3.14
N GLY A 25 -5.11 8.26 2.07
CA GLY A 25 -6.25 9.15 2.15
C GLY A 25 -5.86 10.62 2.32
N TYR A 26 -6.81 11.41 2.83
CA TYR A 26 -6.72 12.86 2.86
C TYR A 26 -7.14 13.44 4.20
N ALA A 27 -6.41 14.47 4.65
CA ALA A 27 -6.86 15.38 5.68
C ALA A 27 -7.26 16.72 5.05
N TRP A 28 -8.07 17.50 5.76
CA TRP A 28 -8.60 18.78 5.27
C TRP A 28 -8.32 19.92 6.24
N SER A 29 -7.86 21.05 5.72
CA SER A 29 -7.88 22.33 6.42
C SER A 29 -8.67 23.35 5.61
N SER A 30 -9.44 24.20 6.30
CA SER A 30 -10.13 25.33 5.69
C SER A 30 -9.18 26.37 5.10
N ASN A 31 -7.93 26.44 5.58
CA ASN A 31 -6.98 27.48 5.21
C ASN A 31 -6.05 27.03 4.08
N ILE A 32 -5.64 25.75 4.09
CA ILE A 32 -4.65 25.21 3.15
C ILE A 32 -5.21 24.09 2.26
N GLY A 33 -6.48 23.74 2.41
CA GLY A 33 -7.14 22.73 1.59
C GLY A 33 -6.73 21.30 1.93
N TRP A 34 -6.65 20.46 0.91
CA TRP A 34 -6.38 19.02 1.05
C TRP A 34 -4.91 18.73 1.32
N LEU A 35 -4.67 17.77 2.22
CA LEU A 35 -3.38 17.16 2.49
C LEU A 35 -3.49 15.68 2.10
N LYS A 36 -2.68 15.25 1.13
CA LYS A 36 -2.63 13.86 0.64
C LYS A 36 -1.51 13.11 1.35
N PHE A 37 -1.83 11.99 2.01
CA PHE A 37 -0.88 11.24 2.85
C PHE A 37 -0.03 10.22 2.09
N ARG A 38 -0.37 9.93 0.83
CA ARG A 38 0.40 9.06 -0.06
C ARG A 38 0.13 9.39 -1.51
N GLY A 39 1.14 9.38 -2.37
CA GLY A 39 0.97 9.62 -3.80
C GLY A 39 2.27 9.50 -4.59
N MET A 40 2.26 10.03 -5.82
CA MET A 40 3.40 10.09 -6.72
C MET A 40 3.60 11.53 -7.20
N THR A 41 4.85 11.97 -7.29
CA THR A 41 5.21 13.26 -7.89
C THR A 41 5.10 13.19 -9.41
N GLN A 42 5.16 14.35 -10.08
CA GLN A 42 5.14 14.39 -11.55
C GLN A 42 6.32 13.66 -12.19
N ASP A 43 7.46 13.59 -11.47
CA ASP A 43 8.68 12.91 -11.91
C ASP A 43 8.68 11.41 -11.58
N GLY A 44 7.56 10.86 -11.09
CA GLY A 44 7.41 9.43 -10.83
C GLY A 44 7.91 8.96 -9.46
N PHE A 45 8.29 9.86 -8.56
CA PHE A 45 8.72 9.49 -7.20
C PHE A 45 7.52 9.32 -6.27
N THR A 46 7.43 8.19 -5.59
CA THR A 46 6.40 7.96 -4.56
C THR A 46 6.74 8.70 -3.28
N TYR A 47 5.72 9.23 -2.62
CA TYR A 47 5.81 9.81 -1.29
C TYR A 47 4.69 9.27 -0.41
N GLY A 48 4.92 9.32 0.90
CA GLY A 48 3.87 9.08 1.87
C GLY A 48 4.35 9.29 3.29
N VAL A 49 3.40 9.20 4.21
CA VAL A 49 3.66 9.14 5.64
C VAL A 49 3.56 7.68 6.07
N SER A 50 4.46 7.23 6.93
CA SER A 50 4.42 5.88 7.49
C SER A 50 4.45 5.96 9.01
N LEU A 51 3.73 5.05 9.64
CA LEU A 51 3.81 4.76 11.06
C LEU A 51 4.84 3.64 11.26
N ASP A 52 5.62 3.70 12.34
CA ASP A 52 6.42 2.58 12.84
C ASP A 52 5.68 1.97 14.04
N ASP A 53 5.29 0.71 13.95
CA ASP A 53 4.43 0.00 14.91
C ASP A 53 5.17 -0.39 16.19
N VAL A 54 6.50 -0.39 16.15
CA VAL A 54 7.35 -0.70 17.30
C VAL A 54 7.57 0.55 18.14
N THR A 55 7.88 1.68 17.50
CA THR A 55 8.24 2.94 18.16
C THR A 55 7.07 3.91 18.28
N GLY A 56 6.06 3.79 17.41
CA GLY A 56 4.97 4.74 17.23
C GLY A 56 5.35 5.96 16.39
N GLU A 57 6.58 6.06 15.88
CA GLU A 57 7.02 7.26 15.14
C GLU A 57 6.32 7.39 13.80
N LEU A 58 5.87 8.61 13.47
CA LEU A 58 5.43 8.94 12.12
C LEU A 58 6.58 9.59 11.35
N SER A 59 6.82 9.12 10.13
CA SER A 59 7.89 9.63 9.27
C SER A 59 7.40 9.81 7.83
N GLY A 60 8.19 10.53 7.03
CA GLY A 60 7.86 10.83 5.64
C GLY A 60 7.06 12.12 5.45
N TYR A 61 6.41 12.22 4.29
CA TYR A 61 5.87 13.49 3.80
C TYR A 61 4.45 13.35 3.27
N ALA A 62 3.57 14.27 3.69
CA ALA A 62 2.30 14.52 3.03
C ALA A 62 2.42 15.73 2.08
N TRP A 63 1.52 15.84 1.11
CA TRP A 63 1.51 16.92 0.13
C TRP A 63 0.22 17.72 0.15
N SER A 64 0.35 19.04 0.07
CA SER A 64 -0.75 19.96 -0.25
C SER A 64 -0.41 20.77 -1.49
N SER A 65 -1.36 20.91 -2.41
CA SER A 65 -1.19 21.78 -3.58
C SER A 65 -1.02 23.26 -3.23
N ASN A 66 -1.45 23.67 -2.03
CA ASN A 66 -1.51 25.08 -1.63
C ASN A 66 -0.27 25.52 -0.86
N ILE A 67 0.34 24.61 -0.07
CA ILE A 67 1.49 24.94 0.79
C ILE A 67 2.67 23.99 0.63
N GLY A 68 2.59 23.00 -0.25
CA GLY A 68 3.67 22.07 -0.51
C GLY A 68 3.78 20.91 0.49
N TRP A 69 5.01 20.51 0.79
CA TRP A 69 5.32 19.32 1.58
C TRP A 69 5.08 19.53 3.07
N ILE A 70 4.66 18.50 3.77
CA ILE A 70 4.55 18.46 5.23
C ILE A 70 5.36 17.27 5.72
N ASN A 71 6.43 17.54 6.46
CA ASN A 71 7.30 16.54 7.07
C ASN A 71 6.73 16.09 8.42
N PHE A 72 6.54 14.78 8.61
CA PHE A 72 6.05 14.20 9.86
C PHE A 72 7.17 13.82 10.85
N SER A 73 8.42 13.81 10.40
CA SER A 73 9.62 13.66 11.23
C SER A 73 10.54 14.90 11.14
N PRO A 74 10.04 16.10 11.46
CA PRO A 74 10.86 17.31 11.42
C PRO A 74 11.88 17.32 12.55
N THR A 75 13.07 17.86 12.26
CA THR A 75 14.09 18.15 13.27
C THR A 75 13.76 19.48 13.96
N GLY A 76 13.98 19.53 15.28
CA GLY A 76 13.80 20.74 16.07
C GLY A 76 14.82 21.86 15.77
N PRO A 77 14.81 22.95 16.56
CA PRO A 77 14.11 23.09 17.84
C PRO A 77 12.58 23.17 17.67
N TYR A 78 11.84 22.49 18.54
CA TYR A 78 10.37 22.49 18.51
C TYR A 78 9.82 23.68 19.32
N PRO A 79 8.69 24.29 18.91
CA PRO A 79 8.14 25.49 19.57
C PRO A 79 7.91 25.32 21.07
N GLU A 80 7.43 24.14 21.47
CA GLU A 80 7.15 23.79 22.87
C GLU A 80 7.09 22.27 23.04
N ASN A 81 6.81 21.80 24.26
CA ASN A 81 6.66 20.37 24.52
C ASN A 81 5.46 19.75 23.76
N PRO A 82 5.60 18.49 23.32
CA PRO A 82 6.78 17.63 23.48
C PRO A 82 7.88 17.96 22.44
N GLN A 83 9.14 17.77 22.81
CA GLN A 83 10.32 18.07 21.97
C GLN A 83 10.64 16.90 21.03
N GLN A 84 9.68 16.51 20.19
CA GLN A 84 9.79 15.40 19.24
C GLN A 84 8.90 15.60 18.00
N GLY A 85 9.22 14.88 16.92
CA GLY A 85 8.36 14.76 15.73
C GLY A 85 7.03 14.06 16.03
N ALA A 86 6.18 13.90 15.02
CA ALA A 86 4.89 13.26 15.20
C ALA A 86 5.07 11.80 15.64
N LYS A 87 4.37 11.41 16.71
CA LYS A 87 4.48 10.06 17.29
C LYS A 87 3.15 9.62 17.87
N LEU A 88 2.74 8.40 17.60
CA LEU A 88 1.59 7.75 18.19
C LEU A 88 1.96 7.22 19.58
N GLU A 89 1.28 7.71 20.61
CA GLU A 89 1.44 7.32 22.01
C GLU A 89 0.06 7.18 22.66
N ASN A 90 -0.27 5.98 23.15
CA ASN A 90 -1.55 5.68 23.80
C ASN A 90 -2.77 6.13 22.96
N ASP A 91 -2.86 5.66 21.72
CA ASP A 91 -3.93 5.97 20.76
C ASP A 91 -4.06 7.46 20.38
N LYS A 92 -3.10 8.30 20.77
CA LYS A 92 -3.07 9.73 20.43
C LYS A 92 -1.77 10.08 19.70
N VAL A 93 -1.84 10.89 18.66
CA VAL A 93 -0.66 11.42 18.00
C VAL A 93 -0.21 12.68 18.73
N VAL A 94 1.01 12.63 19.26
CA VAL A 94 1.70 13.72 19.95
C VAL A 94 2.84 14.25 19.07
N GLY A 95 3.46 15.37 19.48
CA GLY A 95 4.58 15.96 18.76
C GLY A 95 4.18 16.84 17.58
N TRP A 96 5.12 16.99 16.66
CA TRP A 96 5.09 18.03 15.64
C TRP A 96 5.31 17.49 14.23
N ALA A 97 4.50 17.98 13.30
CA ALA A 97 4.80 17.97 11.87
C ALA A 97 5.19 19.39 11.42
N ARG A 98 5.78 19.52 10.24
CA ARG A 98 6.21 20.83 9.73
C ARG A 98 5.98 20.97 8.23
N ALA A 99 5.31 22.05 7.83
CA ALA A 99 5.24 22.46 6.43
C ALA A 99 6.62 22.94 5.94
N ILE A 100 7.04 22.47 4.77
CA ILE A 100 8.31 22.80 4.12
C ILE A 100 8.01 23.33 2.71
N THR A 101 8.29 24.62 2.49
CA THR A 101 8.14 25.31 1.20
C THR A 101 9.51 25.69 0.65
N GLY A 102 9.99 25.05 -0.42
CA GLY A 102 11.29 25.40 -1.03
C GLY A 102 12.49 25.27 -0.07
N GLU A 103 13.71 25.46 -0.58
CA GLU A 103 14.95 25.21 0.19
C GLU A 103 15.23 26.17 1.36
N GLU A 104 14.33 27.08 1.70
CA GLU A 104 14.48 27.89 2.91
C GLU A 104 13.11 28.04 3.59
N PRO A 105 13.00 27.77 4.91
CA PRO A 105 11.84 28.22 5.62
C PRO A 105 11.84 29.75 5.49
N PHE A 106 10.67 30.33 5.21
CA PHE A 106 10.41 31.78 5.25
C PHE A 106 10.84 32.62 4.03
N SER A 107 9.87 32.95 3.18
CA SER A 107 9.78 34.30 2.61
C SER A 107 8.80 35.22 3.37
N GLY A 108 8.38 34.84 4.60
CA GLY A 108 7.36 35.60 5.35
C GLY A 108 7.26 35.42 6.87
N GLY A 109 8.25 34.85 7.56
CA GLY A 109 8.27 34.81 9.05
C GLY A 109 7.37 33.76 9.75
N TRP A 110 6.66 32.90 9.01
CA TRP A 110 5.91 31.76 9.53
C TRP A 110 6.65 30.41 9.49
N ASP A 111 6.70 29.72 10.63
CA ASP A 111 7.65 28.62 10.91
C ASP A 111 7.23 27.23 10.45
N GLY A 112 5.97 27.07 10.04
CA GLY A 112 5.45 25.86 9.43
C GLY A 112 4.99 24.80 10.43
N TRP A 113 5.06 25.06 11.74
CA TRP A 113 4.82 24.02 12.74
C TRP A 113 3.34 23.64 12.86
N ILE A 114 3.09 22.34 12.91
CA ILE A 114 1.78 21.73 13.12
C ILE A 114 1.86 20.88 14.37
N LYS A 115 1.10 21.22 15.39
CA LYS A 115 1.00 20.44 16.63
C LYS A 115 -0.07 19.38 16.49
N MET A 116 0.31 18.12 16.74
CA MET A 116 -0.57 16.96 16.54
C MET A 116 -1.60 16.81 17.65
N SER A 117 -1.32 17.34 18.84
CA SER A 117 -2.26 17.41 19.95
C SER A 117 -1.86 18.44 21.01
N GLY A 118 -2.84 18.92 21.77
CA GLY A 118 -2.63 19.90 22.83
C GLY A 118 -3.94 20.39 23.43
N THR A 119 -3.87 21.54 24.09
CA THR A 119 -5.03 22.22 24.68
C THR A 119 -5.25 23.53 23.93
N ALA A 120 -6.46 23.77 23.47
CA ALA A 120 -6.87 24.98 22.77
C ALA A 120 -7.05 26.16 23.74
N SER A 121 -7.22 27.37 23.20
CA SER A 121 -7.35 28.61 24.00
C SER A 121 -8.57 28.63 24.91
N ASP A 122 -9.61 27.85 24.59
CA ASP A 122 -10.82 27.67 25.41
C ASP A 122 -10.67 26.56 26.47
N SER A 123 -9.45 26.06 26.67
CA SER A 123 -9.11 24.94 27.56
C SER A 123 -9.66 23.58 27.14
N SER A 124 -10.22 23.45 25.94
CA SER A 124 -10.58 22.14 25.38
C SER A 124 -9.33 21.41 24.89
N ASP A 125 -9.29 20.10 25.07
CA ASP A 125 -8.23 19.28 24.49
C ASP A 125 -8.54 18.97 23.02
N TYR A 126 -7.51 19.06 22.18
CA TYR A 126 -7.55 18.58 20.81
C TYR A 126 -6.46 17.56 20.56
N GLY A 127 -6.59 16.87 19.44
CA GLY A 127 -5.53 16.03 18.93
C GLY A 127 -6.03 15.09 17.85
N VAL A 128 -5.06 14.53 17.15
CA VAL A 128 -5.28 13.40 16.27
C VAL A 128 -5.24 12.13 17.12
N SER A 129 -6.25 11.28 16.97
CA SER A 129 -6.35 9.99 17.63
C SER A 129 -6.35 8.87 16.60
N PHE A 130 -5.84 7.72 16.98
CA PHE A 130 -5.80 6.54 16.14
C PHE A 130 -6.61 5.41 16.80
N ALA A 131 -7.64 4.95 16.12
CA ALA A 131 -8.47 3.83 16.55
C ALA A 131 -9.04 3.13 15.33
N ASP A 132 -9.19 1.80 15.40
CA ASP A 132 -9.74 0.99 14.32
C ASP A 132 -9.11 1.31 12.96
N CYS A 133 -7.79 1.53 12.97
CA CYS A 133 -6.99 1.84 11.80
C CYS A 133 -7.27 3.16 11.08
N ASN A 134 -8.02 4.05 11.73
CA ASN A 134 -8.35 5.36 11.23
C ASN A 134 -7.80 6.45 12.15
N PHE A 135 -7.28 7.50 11.53
CA PHE A 135 -6.90 8.72 12.22
C PHE A 135 -8.08 9.67 12.21
N THR A 136 -8.43 10.18 13.38
CA THR A 136 -9.56 11.09 13.60
C THR A 136 -9.14 12.28 14.43
N GLY A 137 -9.98 13.31 14.50
CA GLY A 137 -9.69 14.51 15.27
C GLY A 137 -8.87 15.55 14.50
N TYR A 138 -8.21 16.43 15.25
CA TYR A 138 -7.66 17.67 14.70
C TYR A 138 -6.21 17.92 15.13
N ALA A 139 -5.40 18.39 14.19
CA ALA A 139 -4.10 19.02 14.45
C ALA A 139 -4.20 20.54 14.23
N TRP A 140 -3.29 21.32 14.80
CA TRP A 140 -3.30 22.78 14.73
C TRP A 140 -1.98 23.34 14.19
N GLY A 141 -2.05 24.19 13.17
CA GLY A 141 -0.86 24.80 12.55
C GLY A 141 -0.91 26.34 12.50
N SER A 142 -1.24 26.98 13.62
CA SER A 142 -1.39 28.45 13.74
C SER A 142 -2.49 29.04 12.85
N ASP A 143 -2.58 30.37 12.76
CA ASP A 143 -3.56 31.06 11.92
C ASP A 143 -3.36 30.84 10.42
N ILE A 144 -2.17 30.39 10.00
CA ILE A 144 -1.84 30.16 8.59
C ILE A 144 -2.37 28.81 8.12
N ILE A 145 -1.97 27.69 8.74
CA ILE A 145 -2.52 26.36 8.38
C ILE A 145 -3.91 26.14 8.97
N GLY A 146 -4.20 26.75 10.12
CA GLY A 146 -5.44 26.53 10.85
C GLY A 146 -5.56 25.10 11.38
N TRP A 147 -6.83 24.71 11.57
CA TRP A 147 -7.20 23.36 11.98
C TRP A 147 -7.10 22.39 10.80
N ILE A 148 -6.44 21.27 11.01
CA ILE A 148 -6.41 20.14 10.07
C ILE A 148 -7.28 19.03 10.64
N SER A 149 -8.36 18.68 9.95
CA SER A 149 -9.24 17.55 10.25
C SER A 149 -8.70 16.29 9.59
N PHE A 150 -8.43 15.25 10.38
CA PHE A 150 -7.93 13.96 9.87
C PHE A 150 -9.02 13.04 9.35
N SER A 151 -10.28 13.38 9.61
CA SER A 151 -11.45 12.62 9.16
C SER A 151 -12.65 13.54 8.90
N GLY A 152 -13.52 13.12 8.00
CA GLY A 152 -14.83 13.72 7.76
C GLY A 152 -15.80 12.71 7.16
N PRO A 153 -17.01 13.13 6.75
CA PRO A 153 -18.02 12.20 6.24
C PRO A 153 -17.61 11.45 4.96
N THR A 154 -16.72 12.03 4.15
CA THR A 154 -16.33 11.51 2.83
C THR A 154 -14.81 11.40 2.65
N TYR A 155 -14.03 11.63 3.70
CA TYR A 155 -12.57 11.60 3.65
C TYR A 155 -12.00 11.15 4.99
N GLY A 156 -10.78 10.64 4.98
CA GLY A 156 -10.06 10.29 6.19
C GLY A 156 -8.66 9.84 5.89
N VAL A 157 -7.87 9.67 6.95
CA VAL A 157 -6.53 9.11 6.91
C VAL A 157 -6.53 7.76 7.63
N SER A 158 -5.97 6.74 7.01
CA SER A 158 -6.02 5.36 7.52
C SER A 158 -4.70 4.63 7.27
N LEU A 159 -4.41 3.59 8.05
CA LEU A 159 -3.24 2.71 7.84
C LEU A 159 -3.53 1.66 6.76
N SER A 160 -2.62 1.49 5.80
CA SER A 160 -2.76 0.50 4.73
C SER A 160 -2.69 -0.94 5.24
N SER A 161 -1.92 -1.22 6.30
CA SER A 161 -1.81 -2.54 6.95
C SER A 161 -3.15 -3.09 7.46
N CYS A 162 -4.12 -2.23 7.75
CA CYS A 162 -5.45 -2.64 8.15
C CYS A 162 -6.47 -2.69 7.00
N VAL A 163 -6.07 -2.22 5.83
CA VAL A 163 -6.90 -2.05 4.63
C VAL A 163 -6.56 -3.11 3.57
N VAL A 164 -5.75 -4.11 3.95
CA VAL A 164 -5.45 -5.33 3.20
C VAL A 164 -6.72 -6.06 2.72
N THR A 165 -7.91 -5.74 3.23
CA THR A 165 -9.18 -6.30 2.73
C THR A 165 -10.14 -5.33 2.03
N LYS A 166 -9.80 -4.05 1.83
CA LYS A 166 -10.71 -3.08 1.17
C LYS A 166 -10.15 -2.41 -0.09
N ASP A 167 -8.84 -2.17 -0.16
CA ASP A 167 -8.22 -1.54 -1.34
C ASP A 167 -7.35 -2.51 -2.17
N GLN A 168 -7.22 -3.78 -1.78
CA GLN A 168 -6.66 -4.81 -2.66
C GLN A 168 -7.71 -5.15 -3.71
N PRO A 169 -7.39 -5.07 -5.02
CA PRO A 169 -8.35 -5.40 -6.04
C PRO A 169 -8.68 -6.89 -5.95
N ASN A 170 -9.97 -7.17 -5.74
CA ASN A 170 -10.48 -8.53 -5.63
C ASN A 170 -10.50 -9.15 -7.02
N CYS A 171 -9.38 -9.78 -7.37
CA CYS A 171 -9.18 -10.44 -8.64
C CYS A 171 -9.20 -11.96 -8.45
N SER A 172 -9.55 -12.67 -9.51
CA SER A 172 -9.41 -14.11 -9.65
C SER A 172 -8.51 -14.40 -10.84
N PHE A 173 -7.70 -15.46 -10.74
CA PHE A 173 -6.84 -15.91 -11.82
C PHE A 173 -6.82 -17.44 -11.86
N SER A 174 -7.01 -18.02 -13.05
CA SER A 174 -7.01 -19.46 -13.26
C SER A 174 -6.57 -19.83 -14.66
N ALA A 175 -6.19 -21.09 -14.84
CA ALA A 175 -5.87 -21.67 -16.14
C ALA A 175 -6.78 -22.87 -16.43
N SER A 176 -7.22 -23.03 -17.67
CA SER A 176 -8.03 -24.17 -18.10
C SER A 176 -7.67 -24.61 -19.52
N PRO A 177 -7.26 -25.88 -19.74
CA PRO A 177 -6.95 -26.87 -18.71
C PRO A 177 -5.71 -26.48 -17.88
N ASP A 178 -5.72 -26.80 -16.59
CA ASP A 178 -4.58 -26.66 -15.67
C ASP A 178 -3.54 -27.78 -15.85
N THR A 179 -3.90 -28.85 -16.55
CA THR A 179 -3.03 -29.97 -16.90
C THR A 179 -3.14 -30.28 -18.39
N ILE A 180 -2.00 -30.28 -19.09
CA ILE A 180 -1.88 -30.59 -20.51
C ILE A 180 -1.05 -31.86 -20.69
N THR A 181 -1.52 -32.78 -21.52
CA THR A 181 -0.75 -33.94 -21.98
C THR A 181 -0.38 -33.81 -23.45
N SER A 182 0.91 -33.99 -23.77
CA SER A 182 1.38 -34.06 -25.17
C SER A 182 0.54 -35.06 -25.98
N PRO A 183 0.14 -34.73 -27.23
CA PRO A 183 0.64 -33.65 -28.07
C PRO A 183 -0.09 -32.31 -27.91
N GLN A 184 -1.03 -32.19 -26.96
CA GLN A 184 -1.67 -30.90 -26.66
C GLN A 184 -0.62 -29.97 -26.03
N ASN A 185 -0.74 -28.68 -26.30
CA ASN A 185 0.20 -27.66 -25.81
C ASN A 185 -0.49 -26.31 -25.57
N SER A 186 -1.82 -26.26 -25.46
CA SER A 186 -2.58 -25.03 -25.27
C SER A 186 -3.34 -25.05 -23.94
N SER A 187 -3.24 -23.96 -23.17
CA SER A 187 -4.13 -23.65 -22.04
C SER A 187 -4.64 -22.22 -22.17
N THR A 188 -5.82 -21.94 -21.64
CA THR A 188 -6.38 -20.59 -21.59
C THR A 188 -6.31 -20.06 -20.17
N LEU A 189 -5.69 -18.90 -20.00
CA LEU A 189 -5.66 -18.14 -18.77
C LEU A 189 -6.95 -17.30 -18.68
N TYR A 190 -7.56 -17.26 -17.50
CA TYR A 190 -8.77 -16.50 -17.19
C TYR A 190 -8.50 -15.60 -16.00
N TRP A 191 -8.84 -14.32 -16.12
CA TRP A 191 -8.80 -13.39 -15.01
C TRP A 191 -10.08 -12.55 -14.95
N SER A 192 -10.44 -12.11 -13.76
CA SER A 192 -11.54 -11.20 -13.53
C SER A 192 -11.29 -10.43 -12.25
N CYS A 193 -11.50 -9.12 -12.28
CA CYS A 193 -11.39 -8.25 -11.12
C CYS A 193 -12.72 -7.55 -10.87
N GLU A 194 -13.07 -7.36 -9.60
CA GLU A 194 -14.18 -6.51 -9.18
C GLU A 194 -13.94 -5.05 -9.59
N ALA A 195 -15.02 -4.31 -9.80
CA ALA A 195 -14.96 -2.92 -10.26
C ALA A 195 -14.58 -1.91 -9.16
N ASP A 196 -14.61 -2.34 -7.89
CA ASP A 196 -14.30 -1.52 -6.71
C ASP A 196 -13.36 -2.32 -5.78
N PRO A 197 -12.12 -1.86 -5.52
CA PRO A 197 -11.51 -0.61 -6.01
C PRO A 197 -11.20 -0.63 -7.52
N LEU A 198 -11.11 0.56 -8.14
CA LEU A 198 -10.84 0.68 -9.58
C LEU A 198 -9.44 0.15 -9.94
N VAL A 199 -9.41 -0.94 -10.70
CA VAL A 199 -8.16 -1.49 -11.26
C VAL A 199 -7.74 -0.69 -12.49
N GLU A 200 -6.54 -0.10 -12.45
CA GLU A 200 -6.01 0.73 -13.53
C GLU A 200 -5.26 -0.11 -14.56
N SER A 201 -4.47 -1.09 -14.11
CA SER A 201 -3.66 -1.93 -14.99
C SER A 201 -3.50 -3.36 -14.47
N CYS A 202 -3.32 -4.30 -15.39
CA CYS A 202 -2.97 -5.68 -15.09
C CYS A 202 -1.90 -6.19 -16.07
N TYR A 203 -1.03 -7.07 -15.60
CA TYR A 203 0.06 -7.67 -16.35
C TYR A 203 0.16 -9.17 -16.03
N ILE A 204 0.43 -9.99 -17.04
CA ILE A 204 0.70 -11.43 -16.89
C ILE A 204 2.14 -11.74 -17.29
N SER A 205 2.84 -12.52 -16.45
CA SER A 205 4.23 -12.97 -16.65
C SER A 205 4.39 -13.92 -17.85
N GLU A 206 5.60 -14.49 -18.01
CA GLU A 206 5.91 -15.50 -19.04
C GLU A 206 5.66 -15.02 -20.48
N GLY A 207 5.86 -13.72 -20.72
CA GLY A 207 5.79 -13.12 -22.05
C GLY A 207 4.38 -12.81 -22.56
N VAL A 208 3.34 -12.92 -21.71
CA VAL A 208 1.96 -12.54 -22.09
C VAL A 208 1.82 -11.01 -22.16
N GLY A 209 2.27 -10.28 -21.13
CA GLY A 209 2.29 -8.82 -21.15
C GLY A 209 1.07 -8.16 -20.50
N GLU A 210 0.82 -6.90 -20.87
CA GLU A 210 -0.30 -6.11 -20.37
C GLU A 210 -1.66 -6.68 -20.82
N VAL A 211 -2.62 -6.68 -19.90
CA VAL A 211 -3.97 -7.22 -20.12
C VAL A 211 -5.05 -6.28 -19.58
N ALA A 212 -6.29 -6.49 -20.03
CA ALA A 212 -7.43 -5.66 -19.63
C ALA A 212 -7.71 -5.79 -18.12
N PRO A 213 -7.83 -4.67 -17.37
CA PRO A 213 -7.95 -4.70 -15.92
C PRO A 213 -9.29 -5.21 -15.38
N ALA A 214 -10.38 -5.10 -16.16
CA ALA A 214 -11.70 -5.59 -15.75
C ALA A 214 -11.85 -7.12 -15.81
N GLY A 215 -10.94 -7.82 -16.50
CA GLY A 215 -11.03 -9.25 -16.75
C GLY A 215 -10.91 -9.61 -18.23
N GLY A 216 -10.69 -10.89 -18.48
CA GLY A 216 -10.52 -11.42 -19.82
C GLY A 216 -10.05 -12.88 -19.83
N ASN A 217 -9.72 -13.34 -21.03
CA ASN A 217 -9.05 -14.61 -21.22
C ASN A 217 -8.00 -14.50 -22.32
N GLN A 218 -6.96 -15.32 -22.22
CA GLN A 218 -5.86 -15.37 -23.17
C GLN A 218 -5.36 -16.81 -23.31
N THR A 219 -5.33 -17.32 -24.54
CA THR A 219 -4.74 -18.64 -24.81
C THR A 219 -3.23 -18.52 -24.93
N VAL A 220 -2.54 -19.42 -24.23
CA VAL A 220 -1.08 -19.53 -24.19
C VAL A 220 -0.65 -20.91 -24.68
N THR A 221 0.54 -20.97 -25.27
CA THR A 221 1.18 -22.22 -25.68
C THR A 221 2.22 -22.61 -24.63
N VAL A 222 2.11 -23.83 -24.12
CA VAL A 222 2.89 -24.34 -22.99
C VAL A 222 3.52 -25.67 -23.40
N ASN A 223 4.86 -25.73 -23.36
CA ASN A 223 5.63 -26.92 -23.75
C ASN A 223 6.34 -27.59 -22.56
N GLU A 224 6.27 -26.97 -21.38
CA GLU A 224 6.80 -27.44 -20.10
C GLU A 224 5.92 -26.91 -18.97
N THR A 225 6.09 -27.40 -17.75
CA THR A 225 5.25 -26.90 -16.64
C THR A 225 5.61 -25.44 -16.35
N THR A 226 4.63 -24.53 -16.48
CA THR A 226 4.85 -23.07 -16.40
C THR A 226 3.96 -22.45 -15.31
N LEU A 227 4.55 -21.55 -14.52
CA LEU A 227 3.86 -20.74 -13.52
C LEU A 227 3.59 -19.35 -14.10
N PHE A 228 2.32 -18.99 -14.25
CA PHE A 228 1.90 -17.65 -14.62
C PHE A 228 1.54 -16.84 -13.38
N ILE A 229 1.92 -15.56 -13.38
CA ILE A 229 1.61 -14.62 -12.31
C ILE A 229 0.85 -13.46 -12.93
N LEU A 230 -0.37 -13.23 -12.45
CA LEU A 230 -1.16 -12.03 -12.73
C LEU A 230 -0.81 -10.99 -11.66
N THR A 231 -0.42 -9.80 -12.09
CA THR A 231 -0.20 -8.62 -11.23
C THR A 231 -1.15 -7.51 -11.66
N CYS A 232 -2.06 -7.09 -10.79
CA CYS A 232 -3.00 -6.01 -11.03
C CYS A 232 -2.78 -4.87 -10.04
N GLN A 233 -2.96 -3.62 -10.49
CA GLN A 233 -2.69 -2.42 -9.72
C GLN A 233 -3.87 -1.44 -9.76
N THR A 234 -4.19 -0.81 -8.62
CA THR A 234 -5.17 0.28 -8.51
C THR A 234 -4.52 1.66 -8.71
N SER A 235 -5.34 2.69 -8.94
CA SER A 235 -4.87 4.08 -9.04
C SER A 235 -4.17 4.59 -7.78
N GLU A 236 -4.43 3.96 -6.65
CA GLU A 236 -3.83 4.26 -5.35
C GLU A 236 -2.53 3.49 -5.10
N GLY A 237 -2.15 2.59 -6.02
CA GLY A 237 -0.93 1.80 -5.96
C GLY A 237 -1.04 0.50 -5.16
N ALA A 238 -2.26 0.04 -4.84
CA ALA A 238 -2.46 -1.28 -4.24
C ALA A 238 -2.28 -2.37 -5.30
N LEU A 239 -1.66 -3.49 -4.92
CA LEU A 239 -1.35 -4.60 -5.82
C LEU A 239 -2.13 -5.87 -5.45
N SER A 240 -2.53 -6.64 -6.46
CA SER A 240 -3.03 -8.01 -6.31
C SER A 240 -2.18 -8.93 -7.17
N ILE A 241 -1.59 -9.96 -6.55
CA ILE A 241 -0.66 -10.89 -7.17
C ILE A 241 -1.24 -12.30 -7.06
N LEU A 242 -1.59 -12.90 -8.20
CA LEU A 242 -2.30 -14.18 -8.25
C LEU A 242 -1.55 -15.20 -9.12
N PRO A 243 -1.21 -16.38 -8.60
CA PRO A 243 -0.55 -17.43 -9.38
C PRO A 243 -1.55 -18.36 -10.07
N ALA A 244 -1.22 -18.82 -11.28
CA ALA A 244 -1.87 -19.95 -11.95
C ALA A 244 -0.81 -20.86 -12.60
N THR A 245 -0.84 -22.15 -12.28
CA THR A 245 0.13 -23.13 -12.83
C THR A 245 -0.53 -23.96 -13.93
N VAL A 246 0.17 -24.12 -15.05
CA VAL A 246 -0.19 -25.09 -16.09
C VAL A 246 0.82 -26.23 -16.06
N GLN A 247 0.37 -27.41 -15.63
CA GLN A 247 1.19 -28.62 -15.60
C GLN A 247 1.28 -29.24 -16.99
N PHE A 248 2.49 -29.53 -17.45
CA PHE A 248 2.73 -30.18 -18.74
C PHE A 248 3.29 -31.60 -18.55
N ILE A 249 2.59 -32.59 -19.09
CA ILE A 249 2.94 -34.01 -19.01
C ILE A 249 3.35 -34.50 -20.40
N SER A 250 4.63 -34.83 -20.57
CA SER A 250 5.12 -35.48 -21.78
C SER A 250 4.71 -36.96 -21.79
N GLN A 251 3.93 -37.40 -22.79
CA GLN A 251 3.69 -38.83 -22.99
C GLN A 251 4.93 -39.51 -23.58
N PRO A 252 5.44 -40.60 -22.99
CA PRO A 252 6.54 -41.36 -23.58
C PRO A 252 6.07 -42.02 -24.87
N ARG A 253 6.88 -41.93 -25.94
CA ARG A 253 6.66 -42.72 -27.15
C ARG A 253 7.09 -44.16 -26.87
N ILE A 254 6.15 -45.11 -26.93
CA ILE A 254 6.49 -46.54 -26.97
C ILE A 254 7.02 -46.83 -28.37
N ILE A 255 8.31 -47.15 -28.46
CA ILE A 255 8.93 -47.66 -29.69
C ILE A 255 8.98 -49.17 -29.55
N GLU A 256 8.14 -49.88 -30.29
CA GLU A 256 8.19 -51.33 -30.36
C GLU A 256 9.41 -51.75 -31.18
N VAL A 257 10.39 -52.38 -30.52
CA VAL A 257 11.57 -52.94 -31.19
C VAL A 257 11.22 -54.36 -31.62
N ILE A 258 10.98 -54.55 -32.92
CA ILE A 258 10.80 -55.89 -33.48
C ILE A 258 12.18 -56.58 -33.50
N PRO A 259 12.39 -57.67 -32.73
CA PRO A 259 13.64 -58.42 -32.80
C PRO A 259 13.81 -59.04 -34.20
N ARG A 260 15.02 -58.93 -34.76
CA ARG A 260 15.41 -59.59 -36.02
C ARG A 260 15.75 -61.06 -35.79
#